data_AF-A0A3B8Q585-F1
#
_entry.id   AF-A0A3B8Q585-F1
#
_cell.length_a   1.000
_cell.length_b   1.000
_cell.length_c   1.000
_cell.angle_alpha   90.00
_cell.angle_beta   90.00
_cell.angle_gamma   90.00
#
_symmetry.space_group_name_H-M   'P 1'
#
loop_
_entity.id
_entity.type
_entity.pdbx_description
1 polymer ?
#
loop_
_entity_poly.entity_id
_entity_poly.type
_entity_poly.pdbx_seq_one_letter_code
_entity_poly.pdbx_strand_id
1 'polypeptide(L)'
;MHDYHAFRHAAIRYWERRRIIYNVALLPPSALIYMLTAGFSRAGDDYGWHPYYVLLLFLFSALGANICYTFAYALEFLFGSDDPASRWLRLGRSTAFASGLAFAILLAAVGGKNIALMEFYLR
;
A
#
# COMPACT_ATOMS: atom_id res chain seq x y z
N MET A 1 -31.71 20.26 4.17
CA MET A 1 -30.64 20.39 3.16
C MET A 1 -29.53 19.44 3.55
N HIS A 2 -29.27 18.44 2.70
CA HIS A 2 -28.21 17.46 2.90
C HIS A 2 -26.84 18.13 2.80
N ASP A 3 -26.02 18.00 3.84
CA ASP A 3 -24.70 18.61 3.89
C ASP A 3 -23.64 17.67 3.29
N TYR A 4 -23.82 17.34 2.01
CA TYR A 4 -22.91 16.48 1.23
C TYR A 4 -21.46 17.00 1.25
N HIS A 5 -21.29 18.33 1.34
CA HIS A 5 -19.99 18.96 1.47
C HIS A 5 -19.30 18.60 2.78
N ALA A 6 -20.01 18.61 3.91
CA ALA A 6 -19.47 18.23 5.21
C ALA A 6 -19.04 16.76 5.26
N PHE A 7 -19.83 15.85 4.68
CA PHE A 7 -19.49 14.43 4.58
C PHE A 7 -18.22 14.20 3.73
N ARG A 8 -18.13 14.83 2.56
CA ARG A 8 -16.94 14.76 1.69
C ARG A 8 -15.69 15.23 2.42
N HIS A 9 -15.73 16.37 3.09
CA HIS A 9 -14.58 16.89 3.82
C HIS A 9 -14.14 15.97 4.96
N ALA A 10 -15.08 15.37 5.68
CA ALA A 10 -14.78 14.42 6.75
C ALA A 10 -14.15 13.12 6.20
N ALA A 11 -14.68 12.57 5.10
CA ALA A 11 -14.12 11.40 4.45
C ALA A 11 -12.72 11.67 3.88
N ILE A 12 -12.53 12.78 3.15
CA ILE A 12 -11.21 13.20 2.63
C ILE A 12 -10.20 13.27 3.77
N ARG A 13 -10.53 13.98 4.86
CA ARG A 13 -9.61 14.15 6.00
C ARG A 13 -9.27 12.82 6.69
N TYR A 14 -10.22 11.88 6.75
CA TYR A 14 -10.02 10.54 7.31
C TYR A 14 -9.02 9.71 6.49
N TRP A 15 -9.15 9.72 5.16
CA TRP A 15 -8.31 8.94 4.26
C TRP A 15 -6.94 9.61 4.04
N GLU A 16 -6.87 10.90 3.78
CA GLU A 16 -5.58 11.62 3.64
C GLU A 16 -4.64 11.37 4.83
N ARG A 17 -5.15 11.42 6.06
CA ARG A 17 -4.34 11.15 7.26
C ARG A 17 -3.83 9.70 7.33
N ARG A 18 -4.61 8.75 6.83
CA ARG A 18 -4.25 7.32 6.81
C ARG A 18 -3.40 6.93 5.62
N ARG A 19 -3.32 7.74 4.57
CA ARG A 19 -2.45 7.50 3.42
C ARG A 19 -0.98 7.43 3.81
N ILE A 20 -0.55 8.32 4.70
CA ILE A 20 0.82 8.31 5.25
C ILE A 20 1.04 7.02 6.04
N ILE A 21 0.12 6.67 6.94
CA ILE A 21 0.20 5.45 7.76
C ILE A 21 0.27 4.20 6.87
N TYR A 22 -0.57 4.14 5.84
CA TYR A 22 -0.60 3.05 4.86
C TYR A 22 0.74 2.91 4.14
N ASN A 23 1.26 3.99 3.53
CA ASN A 23 2.54 3.94 2.82
C ASN A 23 3.71 3.56 3.74
N VAL A 24 3.76 4.13 4.95
CA VAL A 24 4.80 3.82 5.94
C VAL A 24 4.73 2.36 6.39
N ALA A 25 3.53 1.81 6.57
CA ALA A 25 3.34 0.42 6.97
C ALA A 25 3.82 -0.59 5.90
N LEU A 26 3.87 -0.21 4.62
CA LEU A 26 4.32 -1.06 3.53
C LEU A 26 5.85 -1.08 3.35
N LEU A 27 6.56 -0.07 3.88
CA LEU A 27 8.02 0.01 3.77
C LEU A 27 8.73 -1.13 4.52
N PRO A 28 8.47 -1.41 5.81
CA PRO A 28 9.14 -2.50 6.53
C PRO A 28 8.98 -3.88 5.89
N PRO A 29 7.77 -4.38 5.55
CA PRO A 29 7.63 -5.72 5.01
C PRO A 29 8.29 -5.87 3.63
N SER A 30 8.18 -4.85 2.76
CA SER A 30 8.82 -4.90 1.43
C SER A 30 10.34 -4.84 1.52
N ALA A 31 10.90 -3.96 2.36
CA ALA A 31 12.34 -3.84 2.56
C ALA A 31 12.93 -5.09 3.21
N LEU A 32 12.28 -5.64 4.25
CA LEU A 32 12.75 -6.84 4.95
C LEU A 32 12.81 -8.05 4.00
N ILE A 33 11.74 -8.30 3.24
CA ILE A 33 11.70 -9.44 2.32
C ILE A 33 12.68 -9.26 1.15
N TYR A 34 12.84 -8.03 0.65
CA TYR A 34 13.88 -7.72 -0.32
C TYR A 34 15.27 -8.06 0.23
N MET A 35 15.63 -7.56 1.42
CA MET A 35 16.94 -7.81 2.04
C MET A 35 17.20 -9.29 2.28
N LEU A 36 16.21 -10.04 2.77
CA LEU A 36 16.34 -11.48 2.96
C LEU A 36 16.57 -12.19 1.62
N THR A 37 15.74 -11.93 0.62
CA THR A 37 15.82 -12.61 -0.69
C THR A 37 17.11 -12.26 -1.40
N ALA A 38 17.46 -10.97 -1.50
CA ALA A 38 18.69 -10.51 -2.14
C ALA A 38 19.94 -11.01 -1.39
N GLY A 39 19.90 -11.04 -0.05
CA GLY A 39 20.98 -11.56 0.79
C GLY A 39 21.24 -13.06 0.56
N PHE A 40 20.18 -13.88 0.49
CA PHE A 40 20.30 -15.28 0.13
C PHE A 40 20.86 -15.47 -1.28
N SER A 41 20.41 -14.68 -2.26
CA SER A 41 20.94 -14.76 -3.62
C SER A 41 22.43 -14.38 -3.68
N ARG A 42 22.87 -13.38 -2.91
CA ARG A 42 24.29 -12.96 -2.86
C ARG A 42 25.20 -13.98 -2.18
N ALA A 43 24.68 -14.77 -1.25
CA ALA A 43 25.44 -15.83 -0.62
C ALA A 43 25.74 -17.00 -1.58
N GLY A 44 24.90 -17.17 -2.62
CA GLY A 44 25.05 -18.23 -3.62
C GLY A 44 25.86 -17.81 -4.85
N ASP A 45 25.74 -16.56 -5.29
CA ASP A 45 26.40 -16.04 -6.49
C ASP A 45 26.91 -14.60 -6.26
N ASP A 46 28.12 -14.31 -6.72
CA ASP A 46 28.63 -12.94 -6.76
C ASP A 46 27.99 -12.19 -7.95
N TYR A 47 27.12 -11.21 -7.67
CA TYR A 47 26.49 -10.40 -8.70
C TYR A 47 26.47 -8.91 -8.35
N GLY A 48 26.61 -8.08 -9.39
CA GLY A 48 26.72 -6.63 -9.26
C GLY A 48 25.44 -6.02 -8.68
N TRP A 49 25.58 -5.23 -7.62
CA TRP A 49 24.47 -4.49 -7.03
C TRP A 49 24.11 -3.28 -7.90
N HIS A 50 22.84 -3.16 -8.30
CA HIS A 50 22.35 -2.08 -9.16
C HIS A 50 21.24 -1.27 -8.46
N PRO A 51 21.63 -0.33 -7.57
CA PRO A 51 20.68 0.37 -6.70
C PRO A 51 19.63 1.19 -7.45
N TYR A 52 19.97 1.67 -8.65
CA TYR A 52 19.10 2.49 -9.48
C TYR A 52 17.89 1.71 -10.01
N TYR A 53 18.07 0.46 -10.47
CA TYR A 53 16.96 -0.39 -10.89
C TYR A 53 16.05 -0.77 -9.71
N VAL A 54 16.67 -1.11 -8.57
CA VAL A 54 15.93 -1.43 -7.34
C VAL A 54 15.06 -0.25 -6.90
N LEU A 55 15.63 0.97 -6.88
CA LEU A 55 14.89 2.20 -6.58
C LEU A 55 13.72 2.44 -7.54
N LEU A 56 13.92 2.26 -8.85
CA LEU A 56 12.85 2.39 -9.84
C LEU A 56 11.73 1.38 -9.61
N LEU A 57 12.07 0.12 -9.33
CA LEU A 57 11.07 -0.93 -9.06
C LEU A 57 10.28 -0.65 -7.77
N PHE A 58 10.95 -0.15 -6.72
CA PHE A 58 10.26 0.31 -5.50
C PHE A 58 9.35 1.51 -5.78
N LEU A 59 9.76 2.44 -6.65
CA LEU A 59 8.92 3.57 -7.06
C LEU A 59 7.66 3.11 -7.81
N PHE A 60 7.80 2.18 -8.76
CA PHE A 60 6.66 1.58 -9.46
C PHE A 60 5.72 0.83 -8.50
N SER A 61 6.28 0.09 -7.54
CA SER A 61 5.50 -0.58 -6.50
C SER A 61 4.75 0.43 -5.62
N ALA A 62 5.37 1.56 -5.27
CA ALA A 62 4.73 2.64 -4.52
C ALA A 62 3.56 3.27 -5.28
N LEU A 63 3.67 3.43 -6.60
CA LEU A 63 2.56 3.88 -7.44
C LEU A 63 1.40 2.87 -7.40
N GLY A 64 1.68 1.58 -7.56
CA GLY A 64 0.68 0.51 -7.44
C GLY A 64 -0.03 0.52 -6.09
N ALA A 65 0.72 0.65 -5.00
CA ALA A 65 0.18 0.74 -3.64
C ALA A 65 -0.77 1.93 -3.47
N ASN A 66 -0.45 3.08 -4.07
CA ASN A 66 -1.32 4.25 -4.05
C ASN A 66 -2.57 4.06 -4.91
N ILE A 67 -2.50 3.36 -6.05
CA ILE A 67 -3.68 3.02 -6.85
C ILE A 67 -4.64 2.13 -6.04
N CYS A 68 -4.12 1.09 -5.37
CA CYS A 68 -4.92 0.24 -4.49
C CYS A 68 -5.60 1.04 -3.37
N TYR A 69 -4.86 1.99 -2.78
CA TYR A 69 -5.40 2.90 -1.77
C TYR A 69 -6.53 3.79 -2.30
N THR A 70 -6.31 4.41 -3.46
CA THR A 70 -7.31 5.29 -4.11
C THR A 70 -8.54 4.51 -4.54
N PHE A 71 -8.41 3.23 -4.90
CA PHE A 71 -9.55 2.38 -5.21
C PHE A 71 -10.42 2.12 -3.98
N ALA A 72 -9.82 1.80 -2.83
CA ALA A 72 -10.55 1.64 -1.57
C ALA A 72 -11.28 2.95 -1.18
N TYR A 73 -10.63 4.08 -1.38
CA TYR A 73 -11.23 5.40 -1.19
C TYR A 73 -12.41 5.66 -2.14
N ALA A 74 -12.29 5.31 -3.42
CA ALA A 74 -13.35 5.48 -4.42
C ALA A 74 -14.56 4.58 -4.14
N LEU A 75 -14.32 3.34 -3.69
CA LEU A 75 -15.38 2.43 -3.28
C LEU A 75 -16.22 3.00 -2.13
N GLU A 76 -15.60 3.74 -1.21
CA GLU A 76 -16.36 4.40 -0.15
C GLU A 76 -17.31 5.49 -0.69
N PHE A 77 -16.95 6.20 -1.77
CA PHE A 77 -17.88 7.14 -2.41
C PHE A 77 -19.01 6.45 -3.16
N LEU A 78 -18.76 5.27 -3.71
CA LEU A 78 -19.76 4.51 -4.46
C LEU A 78 -20.75 3.77 -3.55
N PHE A 79 -20.29 3.29 -2.39
CA PHE A 79 -21.06 2.43 -1.49
C PHE A 79 -21.38 3.05 -0.11
N GLY A 80 -20.86 4.24 0.21
CA GLY A 80 -21.12 4.92 1.46
C GLY A 80 -22.56 5.42 1.56
N SER A 81 -23.28 5.05 2.62
CA SER A 81 -24.66 5.51 2.84
C SER A 81 -24.72 6.95 3.34
N ASP A 82 -25.84 7.64 3.06
CA ASP A 82 -26.10 9.07 3.34
C ASP A 82 -26.12 9.47 4.84
N ASP A 83 -25.77 8.58 5.78
CA ASP A 83 -25.82 8.88 7.22
C ASP A 83 -24.40 9.03 7.81
N PRO A 84 -23.90 10.26 8.00
CA PRO A 84 -22.59 10.54 8.58
C PRO A 84 -22.44 10.10 10.04
N ALA A 85 -23.55 9.96 10.77
CA ALA A 85 -23.58 9.70 12.21
C ALA A 85 -23.65 8.20 12.55
N SER A 86 -23.87 7.36 11.54
CA SER A 86 -23.95 5.91 11.69
C SER A 86 -22.64 5.33 12.24
N ARG A 87 -22.69 4.77 13.46
CA ARG A 87 -21.59 3.98 14.03
C ARG A 87 -21.16 2.83 13.11
N TRP A 88 -22.08 2.31 12.29
CA TRP A 88 -21.83 1.29 11.29
C TRP A 88 -20.87 1.77 10.19
N LEU A 89 -21.00 3.02 9.75
CA LEU A 89 -20.12 3.59 8.74
C LEU A 89 -18.67 3.72 9.25
N ARG A 90 -18.51 4.12 10.52
CA ARG A 90 -17.19 4.27 11.16
C ARG A 90 -16.49 2.93 11.38
N LEU A 91 -17.26 1.89 11.73
CA LEU A 91 -16.75 0.52 11.82
C LEU A 91 -16.39 -0.04 10.44
N GLY A 92 -17.25 0.13 9.44
CA GLY A 92 -16.99 -0.30 8.05
C GLY A 92 -15.73 0.33 7.44
N ARG A 93 -15.51 1.62 7.67
CA ARG A 93 -14.27 2.32 7.27
C ARG A 93 -13.01 1.75 7.90
N SER A 94 -13.12 1.31 9.15
CA SER A 94 -11.97 0.82 9.91
C SER A 94 -11.66 -0.63 9.53
N THR A 95 -12.68 -1.46 9.32
CA THR A 95 -12.52 -2.84 8.85
C THR A 95 -12.03 -2.89 7.41
N ALA A 96 -12.56 -2.07 6.50
CA ALA A 96 -12.09 -1.98 5.11
C ALA A 96 -10.65 -1.50 5.02
N PHE A 97 -10.28 -0.51 5.84
CA PHE A 97 -8.89 -0.07 5.93
C PHE A 97 -7.98 -1.17 6.50
N ALA A 98 -8.40 -1.86 7.57
CA ALA A 98 -7.60 -2.91 8.18
C ALA A 98 -7.40 -4.12 7.26
N SER A 99 -8.47 -4.59 6.59
CA SER A 99 -8.38 -5.71 5.65
C SER A 99 -7.59 -5.34 4.41
N GLY A 100 -7.80 -4.14 3.85
CA GLY A 100 -7.03 -3.61 2.73
C GLY A 100 -5.56 -3.43 3.07
N LEU A 101 -5.24 -2.93 4.26
CA LEU A 101 -3.87 -2.80 4.74
C LEU A 101 -3.21 -4.17 4.94
N ALA A 102 -3.89 -5.14 5.54
CA ALA A 102 -3.36 -6.49 5.71
C ALA A 102 -3.06 -7.14 4.35
N PHE A 103 -3.97 -7.01 3.39
CA PHE A 103 -3.75 -7.49 2.02
C PHE A 103 -2.58 -6.77 1.33
N ALA A 104 -2.49 -5.44 1.48
CA ALA A 104 -1.41 -4.66 0.92
C ALA A 104 -0.04 -5.03 1.53
N ILE A 105 0.03 -5.33 2.82
CA ILE A 105 1.26 -5.82 3.48
C ILE A 105 1.73 -7.13 2.84
N LEU A 106 0.81 -8.07 2.56
CA LEU A 106 1.14 -9.31 1.86
C LEU A 106 1.65 -9.04 0.44
N LEU A 107 1.00 -8.16 -0.30
CA LEU A 107 1.45 -7.76 -1.64
C LEU A 107 2.82 -7.05 -1.60
N ALA A 108 3.08 -6.21 -0.59
CA ALA A 108 4.35 -5.54 -0.40
C ALA A 108 5.49 -6.53 -0.12
N ALA A 109 5.22 -7.57 0.68
CA ALA A 109 6.15 -8.67 0.90
C ALA A 109 6.46 -9.43 -0.41
N VAL A 110 5.42 -9.81 -1.17
CA VAL A 110 5.58 -10.45 -2.48
C VAL A 110 6.34 -9.53 -3.46
N GLY A 111 6.05 -8.23 -3.43
CA GLY A 111 6.74 -7.20 -4.19
C GLY A 111 8.23 -7.16 -3.87
N GLY A 112 8.61 -7.12 -2.59
CA GLY A 112 10.02 -7.16 -2.17
C GLY A 112 10.77 -8.38 -2.69
N LYS A 113 10.14 -9.56 -2.65
CA LYS A 113 10.69 -10.79 -3.25
C LYS A 113 10.87 -10.65 -4.76
N ASN A 114 9.84 -10.18 -5.47
CA ASN A 114 9.88 -10.05 -6.93
C ASN A 114 10.92 -9.02 -7.38
N ILE A 115 11.11 -7.93 -6.65
CA ILE A 115 12.15 -6.94 -6.91
C ILE A 115 13.54 -7.57 -6.79
N ALA A 116 13.78 -8.36 -5.73
CA ALA A 116 15.05 -9.07 -5.56
C ALA A 116 15.31 -10.09 -6.69
N LEU A 117 14.27 -10.80 -7.13
CA LEU A 117 14.38 -11.72 -8.28
C LEU A 117 14.62 -10.97 -9.59
N MET A 118 13.92 -9.87 -9.84
CA MET A 118 14.12 -9.05 -11.03
C MET A 118 15.52 -8.45 -11.07
N GLU A 119 16.06 -8.01 -9.92
CA GLU A 119 17.46 -7.56 -9.81
C GLU A 119 18.42 -8.67 -10.26
N PHE A 120 18.16 -9.93 -9.90
CA PHE A 120 18.96 -11.07 -10.32
C PHE A 120 18.82 -11.40 -11.82
N TYR A 121 17.61 -11.32 -12.37
CA TYR A 121 17.31 -11.68 -13.77
C TYR A 121 17.63 -10.58 -14.79
N LEU A 122 17.60 -9.30 -14.40
CA LEU A 122 17.93 -8.15 -15.27
C LEU A 122 19.45 -7.95 -15.46
N ARG A 123 20.23 -9.01 -15.20
CA ARG A 123 21.62 -9.15 -15.62
C ARG A 123 21.77 -8.98 -17.13
#